data_AF-A0A4R9PU52-F1
#
_entry.id   AF-A0A4R9PU52-F1
#
_cell.length_a   1.000
_cell.length_b   1.000
_cell.length_c   1.000
_cell.angle_alpha   90.00
_cell.angle_beta   90.00
_cell.angle_gamma   90.00
#
_symmetry.space_group_name_H-M   'P 1'
#
loop_
_entity.id
_entity.type
_entity.pdbx_description
1 polymer ?
#
loop_
_entity_poly.entity_id
_entity_poly.type
_entity_poly.pdbx_seq_one_letter_code
_entity_poly.pdbx_strand_id
1 'polypeptide(L)'
;MRNHRKPPRPADKPTWEAHSTYTADLGAPDRCRYRRTPPGSPTVADLVRSGDTVSTSYGTAGVVIEVKEYFYAAPTGKLLSHFTIVYVPPDRAEKYRDTDRHWINECVAVGDRILMLFEANADEVFVVGRARSAEIPPFRTVLIN
;
A
#
# COMPACT_ATOMS: atom_id res chain seq x y z
N MET A 1 -39.74 -6.50 40.93
CA MET A 1 -38.33 -6.92 40.77
C MET A 1 -37.74 -6.16 39.59
N ARG A 2 -36.79 -5.25 39.85
CA ARG A 2 -36.12 -4.44 38.81
C ARG A 2 -35.01 -5.31 38.21
N ASN A 3 -35.18 -5.74 36.96
CA ASN A 3 -34.11 -6.42 36.22
C ASN A 3 -33.04 -5.38 35.89
N HIS A 4 -31.99 -5.32 36.72
CA HIS A 4 -30.77 -4.59 36.40
C HIS A 4 -30.07 -5.31 35.25
N ARG A 5 -30.40 -4.90 34.01
CA ARG A 5 -29.66 -5.30 32.83
C ARG A 5 -28.25 -4.69 32.97
N LYS A 6 -27.25 -5.53 33.24
CA LYS A 6 -25.85 -5.11 33.24
C LYS A 6 -25.55 -4.44 31.90
N PRO A 7 -24.90 -3.26 31.88
CA PRO A 7 -24.44 -2.69 30.63
C PRO A 7 -23.52 -3.72 29.93
N PRO A 8 -23.54 -3.80 28.59
CA PRO A 8 -22.62 -4.65 27.85
C PRO A 8 -21.19 -4.32 28.31
N ARG A 9 -20.39 -5.36 28.58
CA ARG A 9 -18.97 -5.16 28.89
C ARG A 9 -18.35 -4.38 27.73
N PRO A 10 -17.57 -3.32 28.00
CA PRO A 10 -16.78 -2.72 26.94
C PRO A 10 -15.97 -3.83 26.27
N ALA A 11 -15.94 -3.83 24.94
CA ALA A 11 -15.07 -4.74 24.20
C ALA A 11 -13.66 -4.62 24.79
N ASP A 12 -13.01 -5.75 25.03
CA ASP A 12 -11.65 -5.77 25.54
C ASP A 12 -10.78 -4.94 24.60
N LYS A 13 -10.12 -3.91 25.13
CA LYS A 13 -9.29 -3.03 24.32
C LYS A 13 -8.18 -3.87 23.67
N PRO A 14 -7.87 -3.66 22.38
CA PRO A 14 -6.73 -4.30 21.74
C PRO A 14 -5.47 -4.06 22.58
N THR A 15 -4.75 -5.14 22.88
CA THR A 15 -3.49 -5.07 23.65
C THR A 15 -2.29 -4.74 22.77
N TRP A 16 -2.45 -4.85 21.45
CA TRP A 16 -1.46 -4.51 20.42
C TRP A 16 -1.66 -3.09 19.90
N GLU A 17 -0.55 -2.45 19.52
CA GLU A 17 -0.53 -1.10 18.96
C GLU A 17 -1.14 -1.07 17.55
N ALA A 18 -1.70 0.09 17.16
CA ALA A 18 -2.21 0.28 15.81
C ALA A 18 -1.08 0.15 14.78
N HIS A 19 -1.29 -0.70 13.79
CA HIS A 19 -0.34 -0.98 12.70
C HIS A 19 -0.93 -0.63 11.32
N SER A 20 -2.09 0.02 11.31
CA SER A 20 -2.76 0.58 10.15
C SER A 20 -3.80 1.61 10.57
N THR A 21 -4.30 2.42 9.62
CA THR A 21 -5.42 3.35 9.90
C THR A 21 -6.66 2.59 10.34
N TYR A 22 -6.95 1.45 9.70
CA TYR A 22 -8.06 0.59 10.06
C TYR A 22 -7.99 0.10 11.51
N THR A 23 -6.83 -0.37 11.98
CA THR A 23 -6.69 -0.83 13.37
C THR A 23 -6.74 0.33 14.37
N ALA A 24 -6.24 1.51 14.01
CA ALA A 24 -6.42 2.72 14.81
C ALA A 24 -7.92 3.09 14.94
N ASP A 25 -8.68 3.04 13.85
CA ASP A 25 -10.13 3.31 13.83
C ASP A 25 -10.93 2.29 14.66
N LEU A 26 -10.45 1.04 14.74
CA LEU A 26 -11.00 0.02 15.64
C LEU A 26 -10.65 0.22 17.12
N GLY A 27 -9.84 1.24 17.44
CA GLY A 27 -9.49 1.63 18.81
C GLY A 27 -8.20 1.00 19.35
N ALA A 28 -7.36 0.41 18.49
CA ALA A 28 -6.00 0.04 18.90
C ALA A 28 -5.20 1.30 19.27
N PRO A 29 -4.31 1.25 20.29
CA PRO A 29 -3.52 2.41 20.68
C PRO A 29 -2.63 2.92 19.54
N ASP A 30 -2.90 4.12 19.03
CA ASP A 30 -2.06 4.82 18.07
C ASP A 30 -0.98 5.64 18.80
N ARG A 31 0.29 5.29 18.59
CA ARG A 31 1.44 5.98 19.20
C ARG A 31 1.87 7.24 18.44
N CYS A 32 1.18 7.60 17.37
CA CYS A 32 1.52 8.70 16.47
C CYS A 32 2.94 8.59 15.88
N ARG A 33 3.38 7.35 15.63
CA ARG A 33 4.69 7.01 15.06
C ARG A 33 4.52 6.52 13.64
N TYR A 34 4.83 7.41 12.70
CA TYR A 34 4.64 7.17 11.28
C TYR A 34 5.93 7.36 10.50
N ARG A 35 6.21 6.42 9.61
CA ARG A 35 7.22 6.56 8.57
C ARG A 35 6.77 7.61 7.57
N ARG A 36 7.73 8.32 6.98
CA ARG A 36 7.46 9.38 5.99
C ARG A 36 8.52 9.31 4.89
N THR A 37 8.09 9.49 3.65
CA THR A 37 9.00 9.79 2.55
C THR A 37 9.66 11.15 2.79
N PRO A 38 11.00 11.23 2.92
CA PRO A 38 11.66 12.51 3.10
C PRO A 38 11.44 13.42 1.89
N PRO A 39 11.31 14.75 2.09
CA PRO A 39 11.20 15.69 0.97
C PRO A 39 12.34 15.53 -0.03
N GLY A 40 12.01 15.49 -1.33
CA GLY A 40 12.98 15.31 -2.42
C GLY A 40 13.48 13.87 -2.61
N SER A 41 13.00 12.90 -1.83
CA SER A 41 13.28 11.48 -2.05
C SER A 41 12.25 10.83 -2.98
N PRO A 42 12.61 9.73 -3.66
CA PRO A 42 11.65 8.94 -4.45
C PRO A 42 10.44 8.52 -3.62
N THR A 43 9.26 8.64 -4.21
CA THR A 43 7.99 8.15 -3.66
C THR A 43 7.74 6.70 -4.04
N VAL A 44 6.66 6.10 -3.53
CA VAL A 44 6.28 4.73 -3.93
C VAL A 44 6.02 4.65 -5.44
N ALA A 45 5.41 5.68 -6.04
CA ALA A 45 5.17 5.73 -7.49
C ALA A 45 6.46 5.83 -8.32
N ASP A 46 7.57 6.29 -7.73
CA ASP A 46 8.88 6.28 -8.37
C ASP A 46 9.54 4.90 -8.28
N LEU A 47 9.32 4.20 -7.16
CA LEU A 47 9.93 2.90 -6.85
C LEU A 47 9.23 1.71 -7.51
N VAL A 48 7.93 1.79 -7.76
CA VAL A 48 7.12 0.72 -8.37
C VAL A 48 6.14 1.29 -9.39
N ARG A 49 6.00 0.61 -10.53
CA ARG A 49 5.15 1.05 -11.64
C ARG A 49 4.24 -0.08 -12.12
N SER A 50 3.17 0.28 -12.84
CA SER A 50 2.33 -0.72 -13.50
C SER A 50 3.16 -1.64 -14.40
N GLY A 51 2.89 -2.94 -14.31
CA GLY A 51 3.65 -4.01 -14.97
C GLY A 51 4.79 -4.59 -14.13
N ASP A 52 5.26 -3.90 -13.09
CA ASP A 52 6.23 -4.49 -12.15
C ASP A 52 5.59 -5.65 -11.39
N THR A 53 6.41 -6.63 -11.00
CA THR A 53 6.01 -7.70 -10.09
C THR A 53 6.46 -7.36 -8.68
N VAL A 54 5.54 -7.39 -7.73
CA VAL A 54 5.82 -7.18 -6.31
C VAL A 54 5.61 -8.45 -5.50
N SER A 55 6.29 -8.54 -4.36
CA SER A 55 6.02 -9.51 -3.30
C SER A 55 6.01 -8.82 -1.94
N THR A 56 5.40 -9.42 -0.93
CA THR A 56 5.30 -8.87 0.41
C THR A 56 5.99 -9.78 1.43
N SER A 57 6.45 -9.19 2.53
CA SER A 57 7.04 -9.91 3.67
C SER A 57 6.11 -10.98 4.26
N TYR A 58 4.80 -10.83 4.08
CA TYR A 58 3.77 -11.75 4.57
C TYR A 58 3.29 -12.77 3.52
N GLY A 59 4.01 -12.91 2.40
CA GLY A 59 3.86 -14.05 1.48
C GLY A 59 2.86 -13.87 0.35
N THR A 60 2.44 -12.64 0.04
CA THR A 60 1.65 -12.35 -1.17
C THR A 60 2.53 -11.81 -2.29
N ALA A 61 2.10 -11.97 -3.54
CA ALA A 61 2.80 -11.44 -4.70
C ALA A 61 1.85 -11.23 -5.88
N GLY A 62 2.24 -10.37 -6.81
CA GLY A 62 1.52 -10.21 -8.08
C GLY A 62 2.02 -9.05 -8.93
N VAL A 63 1.32 -8.83 -10.04
CA VAL A 63 1.67 -7.81 -11.03
C VAL A 63 0.91 -6.54 -10.72
N VAL A 64 1.64 -5.43 -10.57
CA VAL A 64 1.09 -4.11 -10.28
C VAL A 64 0.31 -3.62 -11.49
N ILE A 65 -0.89 -3.12 -11.27
CA ILE A 65 -1.74 -2.52 -12.31
C ILE A 65 -1.92 -1.02 -12.08
N GLU A 66 -1.84 -0.55 -10.84
CA GLU A 66 -2.03 0.84 -10.46
C GLU A 66 -1.27 1.16 -9.17
N VAL A 67 -0.74 2.38 -9.08
CA VAL A 67 -0.14 2.94 -7.85
C VAL A 67 -0.77 4.30 -7.62
N LYS A 68 -1.41 4.49 -6.47
CA LYS A 68 -2.22 5.69 -6.20
C LYS A 68 -1.87 6.32 -4.86
N GLU A 69 -1.70 7.64 -4.86
CA GLU A 69 -1.43 8.42 -3.65
C GLU A 69 -2.73 8.74 -2.88
N TYR A 70 -2.62 8.72 -1.56
CA TYR A 70 -3.64 9.04 -0.58
C TYR A 70 -3.02 9.82 0.58
N PHE A 71 -3.87 10.46 1.37
CA PHE A 71 -3.44 11.25 2.53
C PHE A 71 -4.16 10.79 3.80
N TYR A 72 -3.39 10.60 4.86
CA TYR A 72 -3.90 10.30 6.19
C TYR A 72 -3.78 11.54 7.08
N ALA A 73 -4.90 11.98 7.65
CA ALA A 73 -4.92 13.05 8.65
C ALA A 73 -4.62 12.45 10.02
N ALA A 74 -3.36 12.49 10.43
CA ALA A 74 -2.94 11.92 11.70
C ALA A 74 -3.54 12.71 12.89
N PRO A 75 -3.72 12.07 14.07
CA PRO A 75 -4.19 12.74 15.28
C PRO A 75 -3.30 13.93 15.71
N THR A 76 -2.06 13.96 15.25
CA THR A 76 -1.12 15.09 15.43
C THR A 76 -1.47 16.34 14.61
N GLY A 77 -2.50 16.30 13.76
CA GLY A 77 -2.87 17.37 12.84
C GLY A 77 -2.04 17.42 11.55
N LYS A 78 -1.08 16.50 11.39
CA LYS A 78 -0.26 16.39 10.17
C LYS A 78 -0.98 15.57 9.10
N LEU A 79 -0.91 16.05 7.86
CA LEU A 79 -1.32 15.31 6.68
C LEU A 79 -0.14 14.46 6.19
N LEU A 80 -0.32 13.14 6.13
CA LEU A 80 0.73 12.18 5.78
C LEU A 80 0.39 11.51 4.44
N SER A 81 1.22 11.74 3.42
CA SER A 81 1.12 11.03 2.14
C SER A 81 1.47 9.55 2.32
N HIS A 82 0.68 8.70 1.70
CA HIS A 82 0.91 7.26 1.56
C HIS A 82 0.31 6.78 0.23
N PHE A 83 0.62 5.55 -0.16
CA PHE A 83 0.22 4.99 -1.44
C PHE A 83 -0.52 3.67 -1.26
N THR A 84 -1.40 3.40 -2.20
CA THR A 84 -1.98 2.08 -2.41
C THR A 84 -1.42 1.50 -3.71
N ILE A 85 -0.88 0.29 -3.62
CA ILE A 85 -0.46 -0.52 -4.77
C ILE A 85 -1.60 -1.49 -5.07
N VAL A 86 -2.18 -1.38 -6.27
CA VAL A 86 -3.17 -2.33 -6.77
C VAL A 86 -2.44 -3.34 -7.64
N TYR A 87 -2.66 -4.62 -7.38
CA TYR A 87 -2.03 -5.71 -8.11
C TYR A 87 -3.03 -6.83 -8.39
N VAL A 88 -2.67 -7.70 -9.33
CA VAL A 88 -3.43 -8.91 -9.68
C VAL A 88 -2.53 -10.14 -9.61
N PRO A 89 -3.09 -11.35 -9.45
CA PRO A 89 -2.32 -12.59 -9.53
C PRO A 89 -1.55 -12.68 -10.86
N PRO A 90 -0.31 -13.21 -10.87
CA PRO A 90 0.51 -13.27 -12.08
C PRO A 90 -0.17 -13.99 -13.26
N ASP A 91 -0.93 -15.05 -13.00
CA ASP A 91 -1.68 -15.82 -14.00
C ASP A 91 -2.87 -15.04 -14.62
N ARG A 92 -3.20 -13.87 -14.07
CA ARG A 92 -4.29 -12.99 -14.53
C ARG A 92 -3.80 -11.67 -15.11
N ALA A 93 -2.48 -11.42 -15.12
CA ALA A 93 -1.92 -10.13 -15.49
C ALA A 93 -2.24 -9.69 -16.93
N GLU A 94 -2.36 -10.62 -17.88
CA GLU A 94 -2.72 -10.31 -19.27
C GLU A 94 -4.19 -9.90 -19.44
N LYS A 95 -5.08 -10.47 -18.61
CA LYS A 95 -6.52 -10.23 -18.67
C LYS A 95 -7.16 -10.52 -17.31
N TYR A 96 -7.43 -9.47 -16.55
CA TYR A 96 -8.03 -9.55 -15.23
C TYR A 96 -9.45 -8.94 -15.21
N ARG A 97 -10.21 -9.35 -14.19
CA ARG A 97 -11.51 -8.78 -13.81
C ARG A 97 -11.33 -7.93 -12.55
N ASP A 98 -12.34 -7.15 -12.21
CA ASP A 98 -12.29 -6.34 -10.98
C ASP A 98 -12.18 -7.17 -9.70
N THR A 99 -12.69 -8.41 -9.73
CA THR A 99 -12.56 -9.38 -8.62
C THR A 99 -11.15 -9.91 -8.42
N ASP A 100 -10.28 -9.77 -9.41
CA ASP A 100 -8.90 -10.25 -9.35
C ASP A 100 -7.96 -9.20 -8.73
N ARG A 101 -8.47 -8.01 -8.42
CA ARG A 101 -7.69 -6.92 -7.84
C ARG A 101 -7.43 -7.19 -6.36
N HIS A 102 -6.21 -6.89 -5.95
CA HIS A 102 -5.75 -6.86 -4.58
C HIS A 102 -5.12 -5.50 -4.28
N TRP A 103 -5.10 -5.12 -3.00
CA TRP A 103 -4.61 -3.83 -2.56
C TRP A 103 -3.56 -4.02 -1.45
N ILE A 104 -2.44 -3.33 -1.60
CA ILE A 104 -1.50 -3.08 -0.51
C ILE A 104 -1.62 -1.60 -0.19
N ASN A 105 -2.22 -1.28 0.95
CA ASN A 105 -2.50 0.09 1.35
C ASN A 105 -1.37 0.67 2.20
N GLU A 106 -1.43 1.98 2.45
CA GLU A 106 -0.61 2.67 3.45
C GLU A 106 0.90 2.52 3.23
N CYS A 107 1.33 2.36 1.98
CA CYS A 107 2.74 2.23 1.61
C CYS A 107 3.42 3.61 1.61
N VAL A 108 4.66 3.68 2.08
CA VAL A 108 5.53 4.85 2.02
C VAL A 108 6.93 4.44 1.56
N ALA A 109 7.65 5.36 0.92
CA ALA A 109 9.01 5.12 0.49
C ALA A 109 9.99 5.63 1.55
N VAL A 110 10.95 4.80 1.94
CA VAL A 110 12.04 5.20 2.85
C VAL A 110 13.35 4.72 2.24
N GLY A 111 14.07 5.63 1.59
CA GLY A 111 15.20 5.27 0.73
C GLY A 111 14.70 4.54 -0.52
N ASP A 112 15.21 3.33 -0.74
CA ASP A 112 14.83 2.43 -1.83
C ASP A 112 13.78 1.38 -1.42
N ARG A 113 13.28 1.45 -0.18
CA ARG A 113 12.36 0.49 0.41
C ARG A 113 10.92 1.00 0.41
N ILE A 114 9.97 0.10 0.20
CA ILE A 114 8.53 0.36 0.32
C ILE A 114 8.03 -0.26 1.61
N LEU A 115 7.79 0.58 2.61
CA LEU A 115 7.39 0.19 3.98
C LEU A 115 5.96 0.63 4.28
N MET A 116 5.40 0.14 5.38
CA MET A 116 4.09 0.57 5.85
C MET A 116 4.18 1.90 6.62
N LEU A 117 3.12 2.71 6.54
CA LEU A 117 3.01 4.03 7.15
C LEU A 117 3.22 4.00 8.67
N PHE A 118 2.60 3.05 9.37
CA PHE A 118 2.72 2.90 10.82
C PHE A 118 4.03 2.19 11.17
N GLU A 119 4.85 2.77 12.06
CA GLU A 119 6.12 2.16 12.48
C GLU A 119 5.93 0.77 13.13
N ALA A 120 4.80 0.56 13.80
CA ALA A 120 4.42 -0.71 14.41
C ALA A 120 4.16 -1.83 13.39
N ASN A 121 3.92 -1.48 12.13
CA ASN A 121 3.85 -2.44 11.04
C ASN A 121 5.25 -2.66 10.45
N ALA A 122 5.76 -3.89 10.54
CA ALA A 122 7.07 -4.27 10.04
C ALA A 122 7.03 -4.78 8.59
N ASP A 123 5.86 -4.82 7.96
CA ASP A 123 5.71 -5.35 6.62
C ASP A 123 6.39 -4.46 5.57
N GLU A 124 6.80 -5.12 4.49
CA GLU A 124 7.54 -4.52 3.39
C GLU A 124 7.04 -5.07 2.05
N VAL A 125 7.07 -4.21 1.03
CA VAL A 125 6.82 -4.57 -0.36
C VAL A 125 8.13 -4.55 -1.11
N PHE A 126 8.44 -5.66 -1.78
CA PHE A 126 9.62 -5.84 -2.60
C PHE A 126 9.23 -5.81 -4.07
N VAL A 127 9.93 -5.02 -4.88
CA VAL A 127 9.84 -5.15 -6.35
C VAL A 127 10.78 -6.27 -6.79
N VAL A 128 10.21 -7.37 -7.26
CA VAL A 128 10.94 -8.61 -7.61
C VAL A 128 11.04 -8.85 -9.11
N GLY A 129 10.28 -8.09 -9.91
CA GLY A 129 10.37 -8.09 -11.37
C GLY A 129 10.06 -6.71 -11.92
N ARG A 130 10.85 -6.24 -12.87
CA ARG A 130 10.61 -4.96 -13.54
C ARG A 130 9.82 -5.18 -14.83
N ALA A 131 8.83 -4.32 -15.07
CA ALA A 131 8.16 -4.23 -16.35
C ALA A 131 9.22 -4.04 -17.44
N ARG A 132 9.12 -4.79 -18.54
CA ARG A 132 9.95 -4.51 -19.71
C ARG A 132 9.51 -3.16 -20.27
N SER A 133 10.46 -2.24 -20.40
CA SER A 133 10.20 -0.99 -21.11
C SER A 133 9.73 -1.37 -22.52
N ALA A 134 8.57 -0.85 -22.95
CA ALA A 134 8.18 -0.99 -24.34
C ALA A 134 9.25 -0.29 -25.17
N GLU A 135 10.13 -1.03 -25.84
CA GLU A 135 10.97 -0.47 -26.89
C GLU A 135 10.03 0.15 -27.92
N ILE A 136 10.18 1.45 -28.15
CA ILE A 136 9.52 2.13 -29.26
C ILE A 136 10.00 1.38 -30.52
N PRO A 137 9.10 0.74 -31.30
CA PRO A 137 9.53 0.12 -32.55
C PRO A 137 10.19 1.20 -33.41
N PRO A 138 11.33 0.93 -34.07
CA PRO A 138 11.95 1.93 -34.94
C PRO A 138 10.91 2.33 -36.00
N PHE A 139 10.60 3.63 -36.02
CA PHE A 139 9.75 4.23 -37.05
C PHE A 139 10.32 3.85 -38.41
N ARG A 140 9.63 2.99 -39.16
CA ARG A 140 9.95 2.77 -40.57
C ARG A 140 9.49 4.00 -41.34
N THR A 141 10.43 4.88 -41.66
CA THR A 141 10.21 5.94 -42.66
C THR A 141 9.88 5.27 -43.99
N VAL A 142 8.62 5.34 -44.43
CA VAL A 142 8.23 5.00 -45.80
C VAL A 142 8.53 6.23 -46.65
N LEU A 143 9.62 6.17 -47.42
CA LEU A 143 9.83 7.08 -48.55
C LEU A 143 8.91 6.63 -49.68
N ILE A 144 7.97 7.51 -50.05
CA ILE A 144 7.19 7.37 -51.29
C ILE A 144 8.05 8.00 -52.39
N ASN A 145 8.47 7.17 -53.34
CA ASN A 145 9.10 7.61 -54.61
C ASN A 145 8.02 7.95 -55.64
#